data_AF-A0A016U0C9-F1
#
_entry.id   AF-A0A016U0C9-F1
#
_cell.length_a   1.000
_cell.length_b   1.000
_cell.length_c   1.000
_cell.angle_alpha   90.00
_cell.angle_beta   90.00
_cell.angle_gamma   90.00
#
_symmetry.space_group_name_H-M   'P 1'
#
loop_
_entity.id
_entity.type
_entity.pdbx_description
1 polymer ?
#
loop_
_entity_poly.entity_id
_entity_poly.type
_entity_poly.pdbx_seq_one_letter_code
_entity_poly.pdbx_strand_id
1 'polypeptide(L)'
;MGAPKLENTNVVVKNASGNLMKIRGKLWCKFEIKGSQTEGYAYVTPHNSLLGLEWIQKNENMCYYLRMMVAEVKADQNDGVEIEEEVP
;
A
#
# COMPACT_ATOMS: atom_id res chain seq x y z
N MET A 1 26.84 12.15 -10.13
CA MET A 1 26.03 10.99 -9.68
C MET A 1 24.70 11.05 -10.40
N GLY A 2 24.36 10.03 -11.17
CA GLY A 2 23.27 10.05 -12.15
C GLY A 2 21.96 9.47 -11.62
N ALA A 3 20.83 9.94 -12.17
CA ALA A 3 19.54 9.28 -11.97
C ALA A 3 19.59 7.87 -12.58
N PRO A 4 19.15 6.83 -11.85
CA PRO A 4 19.09 5.49 -12.40
C PRO A 4 18.17 5.46 -13.62
N LYS A 5 18.58 4.72 -14.65
CA LYS A 5 17.75 4.54 -15.85
C LYS A 5 16.52 3.72 -15.47
N LEU A 6 15.34 4.25 -15.77
CA LEU A 6 14.08 3.56 -15.52
C LEU A 6 13.74 2.63 -16.68
N GLU A 7 13.20 1.46 -16.35
CA GLU A 7 12.58 0.56 -17.31
C GLU A 7 11.20 1.09 -17.70
N ASN A 8 10.85 0.94 -18.98
CA ASN A 8 9.50 1.21 -19.44
C ASN A 8 8.51 0.22 -18.81
N THR A 9 7.28 0.68 -18.58
CA THR A 9 6.22 -0.12 -17.97
C THR A 9 4.87 0.22 -18.60
N ASN A 10 4.03 -0.81 -18.79
CA ASN A 10 2.65 -0.66 -19.25
C ASN A 10 1.65 -0.66 -18.08
N VAL A 11 2.15 -0.61 -16.84
CA VAL A 11 1.31 -0.57 -15.64
C VAL A 11 0.57 0.77 -15.56
N VAL A 12 -0.73 0.68 -15.31
CA VAL A 12 -1.61 1.83 -15.10
C VAL A 12 -2.06 1.81 -13.64
N VAL A 13 -1.85 2.93 -12.93
CA VAL A 13 -2.26 3.09 -11.52
C VAL A 13 -3.42 4.06 -11.44
N LYS A 14 -4.36 3.81 -10.52
CA LYS A 14 -5.45 4.72 -10.18
C LYS A 14 -5.27 5.21 -8.75
N ASN A 15 -5.60 6.47 -8.51
CA ASN A 15 -5.70 6.99 -7.14
C ASN A 15 -7.06 6.60 -6.51
N ALA A 16 -7.24 6.94 -5.23
CA ALA A 16 -8.47 6.62 -4.48
C ALA A 16 -9.73 7.25 -5.09
N SER A 17 -9.61 8.34 -5.85
CA SER A 17 -10.72 8.97 -6.58
C SER A 17 -11.00 8.32 -7.94
N GLY A 18 -10.25 7.28 -8.32
CA GLY A 18 -10.38 6.59 -9.60
C GLY A 18 -9.61 7.22 -10.77
N ASN A 19 -8.92 8.34 -10.54
CA ASN A 19 -8.16 9.04 -11.59
C ASN A 19 -6.88 8.29 -11.94
N LEU A 20 -6.54 8.25 -13.23
CA LEU A 20 -5.30 7.65 -13.71
C LEU A 20 -4.08 8.45 -13.22
N MET A 21 -3.07 7.74 -12.73
CA MET A 21 -1.81 8.31 -12.26
C MET A 21 -0.69 8.10 -13.29
N LYS A 22 0.15 9.12 -13.45
CA LYS A 22 1.31 9.04 -14.33
C LYS A 22 2.45 8.26 -13.66
N ILE A 23 2.92 7.21 -14.34
CA ILE A 23 4.15 6.49 -13.98
C ILE A 23 5.24 6.89 -14.97
N ARG A 24 6.44 7.20 -14.45
CA ARG A 24 7.63 7.56 -15.24
C ARG A 24 8.41 6.33 -15.71
N GLY A 25 8.29 5.24 -14.98
CA GLY A 25 8.95 3.97 -15.25
C GLY A 25 9.03 3.13 -13.99
N LYS A 26 9.71 1.99 -14.07
CA LYS A 26 9.99 1.11 -12.93
C LYS A 26 11.49 0.86 -12.79
N LEU A 27 11.89 0.43 -11.61
CA LEU A 27 13.26 0.08 -11.26
C LEU A 27 13.23 -1.14 -10.36
N TRP A 28 13.98 -2.19 -10.69
CA TRP A 28 14.29 -3.24 -9.71
C TRP A 28 15.29 -2.70 -8.68
N CYS A 29 14.93 -2.74 -7.40
CA CYS A 29 15.80 -2.28 -6.33
C CYS A 29 15.82 -3.24 -5.14
N LYS A 30 16.96 -3.25 -4.45
CA LYS A 30 17.08 -3.75 -3.08
C LYS A 30 16.83 -2.59 -2.13
N PHE A 31 16.06 -2.82 -1.09
CA PHE A 31 15.71 -1.79 -0.12
C PHE A 31 15.61 -2.38 1.28
N GLU A 32 15.76 -1.51 2.27
CA GLU A 32 15.67 -1.85 3.68
C GLU A 32 14.54 -1.07 4.34
N ILE A 33 13.66 -1.77 5.05
CA ILE A 33 12.57 -1.18 5.81
C ILE A 33 12.66 -1.71 7.24
N LYS A 34 12.91 -0.79 8.18
CA LYS A 34 13.08 -1.11 9.61
C LYS A 34 14.04 -2.29 9.86
N GLY A 35 15.20 -2.27 9.20
CA GLY A 35 16.22 -3.33 9.33
C GLY A 35 15.95 -4.61 8.53
N SER A 36 14.76 -4.78 7.93
CA SER A 36 14.48 -5.91 7.05
C SER A 36 14.83 -5.55 5.61
N GLN A 37 15.75 -6.29 5.02
CA GLN A 37 16.14 -6.14 3.62
C GLN A 37 15.24 -7.00 2.72
N THR A 38 14.81 -6.43 1.60
CA THR A 38 14.08 -7.15 0.57
C THR A 38 14.33 -6.50 -0.79
N GLU A 39 13.75 -7.06 -1.83
CA GLU A 39 13.87 -6.58 -3.20
C GLU A 39 12.54 -6.65 -3.94
N GLY A 40 12.44 -5.81 -4.98
CA GLY A 40 11.25 -5.71 -5.81
C GLY A 40 11.29 -4.52 -6.75
N TYR A 41 10.20 -4.32 -7.48
CA TYR A 41 10.05 -3.19 -8.40
C TYR A 41 9.48 -1.96 -7.69
N ALA A 42 10.23 -0.86 -7.70
CA ALA A 42 9.73 0.47 -7.39
C ALA A 42 9.12 1.10 -8.66
N TYR A 43 7.90 1.62 -8.57
CA TYR A 43 7.27 2.40 -9.63
C TYR A 43 7.44 3.89 -9.34
N VAL A 44 8.07 4.61 -10.27
CA VAL A 44 8.41 6.02 -10.07
C VAL A 44 7.26 6.89 -10.56
N THR A 45 6.73 7.72 -9.67
CA THR A 45 5.70 8.71 -9.98
C THR A 45 6.22 10.13 -9.69
N PRO A 46 5.62 11.20 -10.25
CA PRO A 46 5.96 12.56 -9.86
C PRO A 46 5.36 13.00 -8.51
N HIS A 47 4.68 12.09 -7.80
CA HIS A 47 3.97 12.37 -6.56
C HIS A 47 4.74 11.84 -5.34
N ASN A 48 4.15 11.99 -4.15
CA ASN A 48 4.72 11.46 -2.92
C ASN A 48 4.94 9.94 -2.99
N SER A 49 6.03 9.49 -2.38
CA SER A 49 6.35 8.07 -2.29
C SER A 49 5.33 7.35 -1.40
N LEU A 50 4.84 6.23 -1.90
CA LEU A 50 3.98 5.31 -1.17
C LEU A 50 4.69 3.98 -1.00
N LEU A 51 4.42 3.31 0.13
CA LEU A 51 4.90 1.96 0.37
C LEU A 51 3.76 0.98 0.09
N GLY A 52 3.98 0.07 -0.86
CA GLY A 52 2.99 -0.92 -1.25
C GLY A 52 2.77 -1.98 -0.16
N LEU A 53 1.56 -2.55 -0.13
CA LEU A 53 1.20 -3.60 0.83
C LEU A 53 2.05 -4.85 0.64
N GLU A 54 2.46 -5.16 -0.59
CA GLU A 54 3.33 -6.27 -0.93
C GLU A 54 4.73 -6.16 -0.31
N TRP A 55 5.15 -4.95 0.09
CA TRP A 55 6.40 -4.74 0.83
C TRP A 55 6.14 -4.69 2.33
N ILE A 56 5.04 -4.08 2.77
CA ILE A 56 4.65 -4.06 4.19
C ILE A 56 4.48 -5.48 4.73
N GLN A 57 3.84 -6.36 3.97
CA GLN A 57 3.57 -7.74 4.37
C GLN A 57 4.83 -8.60 4.51
N LYS A 58 5.95 -8.20 3.89
CA LYS A 58 7.25 -8.90 4.01
C LYS A 58 8.01 -8.58 5.29
N ASN A 59 7.61 -7.55 6.03
CA ASN A 59 8.19 -7.21 7.33
C ASN A 59 7.19 -7.57 8.43
N GLU A 60 7.54 -8.55 9.28
CA GLU A 60 6.63 -9.08 10.31
C GLU A 60 6.12 -7.99 11.26
N ASN A 61 7.00 -7.09 11.71
CA ASN A 61 6.62 -5.99 12.59
C ASN A 61 5.62 -5.05 11.89
N MET A 62 5.90 -4.65 10.66
CA MET A 62 4.99 -3.77 9.90
C MET A 62 3.66 -4.45 9.59
N CYS A 63 3.68 -5.75 9.26
CA CYS A 63 2.48 -6.55 9.03
C CYS A 63 1.62 -6.66 10.30
N TYR A 64 2.24 -6.85 11.46
CA TYR A 64 1.56 -6.87 12.76
C TYR A 64 0.83 -5.55 13.03
N TYR A 65 1.52 -4.41 12.92
CA TYR A 65 0.90 -3.11 13.14
C TYR A 65 -0.20 -2.79 12.12
N LEU A 66 -0.03 -3.17 10.86
CA LEU A 66 -1.07 -3.02 9.85
C LEU A 66 -2.34 -3.80 10.22
N ARG A 67 -2.20 -5.04 10.72
CA ARG A 67 -3.35 -5.84 11.17
C ARG A 67 -4.07 -5.20 12.36
N MET A 68 -3.33 -4.64 13.31
CA MET A 68 -3.94 -3.94 14.46
C MET A 68 -4.74 -2.71 14.00
N MET A 69 -4.17 -1.88 13.12
CA MET A 69 -4.87 -0.70 12.59
C MET A 69 -6.16 -1.08 11.83
N VAL A 70 -6.12 -2.17 11.05
CA VAL A 70 -7.32 -2.66 10.33
C VAL A 70 -8.37 -3.19 11.30
N ALA A 71 -7.97 -3.83 12.40
CA ALA A 71 -8.90 -4.32 13.42
C ALA A 71 -9.60 -3.16 14.14
N GLU A 72 -8.86 -2.10 14.49
CA GLU A 72 -9.38 -0.89 15.12
C GLU A 72 -10.44 -0.20 14.25
N VAL A 73 -10.15 0.00 12.95
CA VAL A 73 -11.12 0.57 12.01
C VAL A 73 -12.42 -0.24 11.91
N LYS A 74 -12.33 -1.58 12.02
CA LYS A 74 -13.51 -2.45 11.98
C LYS A 74 -14.33 -2.41 13.27
N ALA A 75 -13.69 -2.18 14.41
CA ALA A 75 -14.39 -2.01 15.67
C ALA A 75 -15.25 -0.73 15.64
N ASP A 76 -14.69 0.37 15.15
CA ASP A 76 -15.40 1.66 15.04
C ASP A 76 -16.60 1.62 14.08
N GLN A 77 -16.63 0.68 13.13
CA GLN A 77 -17.75 0.51 12.18
C GLN A 77 -18.89 -0.37 12.70
N ASN A 78 -18.69 -1.10 13.81
CA ASN A 78 -19.65 -2.05 14.35
C ASN A 78 -20.60 -1.45 15.41
N ASP A 79 -20.44 -0.18 15.81
CA ASP A 79 -21.28 0.49 16.80
C ASP A 79 -22.61 1.05 16.23
N GLY A 80 -23.08 0.54 15.08
CA GLY A 80 -24.19 1.15 14.33
C GLY A 80 -25.17 0.19 13.64
N VAL A 81 -25.38 -1.02 14.17
CA VAL A 81 -26.49 -1.88 13.71
C VAL A 81 -27.31 -2.33 14.91
N GLU A 82 -28.23 -1.45 15.35
CA GLU A 82 -29.40 -1.89 16.11
C GLU A 82 -30.27 -2.72 15.15
N ILE A 83 -30.31 -4.03 15.39
CA ILE A 83 -31.18 -4.95 14.68
C ILE A 83 -32.55 -4.78 15.35
N GLU A 84 -33.48 -4.06 14.73
CA GLU A 84 -34.89 -4.10 15.14
C GLU A 84 -35.41 -5.54 14.90
N GLU A 85 -35.53 -6.30 15.98
CA GLU A 85 -36.21 -7.59 16.01
C GLU A 85 -37.71 -7.35 15.80
N GLU A 86 -38.22 -7.63 14.60
CA GLU A 86 -39.65 -7.72 14.36
C GLU A 86 -40.16 -8.99 15.07
N VAL A 87 -40.81 -8.79 16.23
CA VAL A 87 -41.44 -9.86 17.03
C VAL A 87 -42.72 -10.33 16.31
N PRO A 88 -42.97 -11.65 16.21
CA PRO A 88 -44.07 -12.23 15.42
C PRO A 88 -45.49 -11.93 15.94
#